data_AF-A0A450X1J8-F1
#
_entry.id   AF-A0A450X1J8-F1
#
_cell.length_a   1.000
_cell.length_b   1.000
_cell.length_c   1.000
_cell.angle_alpha   90.00
_cell.angle_beta   90.00
_cell.angle_gamma   90.00
#
_symmetry.space_group_name_H-M   'P 1'
#
loop_
_entity.id
_entity.type
_entity.pdbx_description
1 polymer ?
#
loop_
_entity_poly.entity_id
_entity_poly.type
_entity_poly.pdbx_seq_one_letter_code
_entity_poly.pdbx_strand_id
1 'polypeptide(L)'
;MNTSDDTPRIGDVRNIGEPLRFANVEPLAGFSAEPAKKGQQVKVWTRLALTSDEPLFHRLVKDLARVIHHMAQQAGTAVDLRRADTVLLIFKPDDSAELWVDTAAVSLWCMPKRAMKAGEVVFEEDIVDVTGMYFPCVDFGEGDKVFCLFRQDWRFGFAFDTTAGKLDIEGFTTTLGTLYRQMRYKHLYDALGEAALFDRLLATGWFPFVEIINAEFKDILSHCEAGFDIAEIEEKVVAKFDTPRTERILERWVAKPHFGAKAELLKEAITAYNNRKPISVIKILLTEIEGILKEAYRAAHDGQVAKLKDLLAFAEASAERKVGGSNTLLFPKAFGRYLNKYTFANFDPSAQTGTAGSRHAVGHGAASQESYTMVSALQAILTLDQIAFYT
;
A
#
# COMPACT_ATOMS: atom_id res chain seq x y z
N MET A 1 46.34 12.77 16.42
CA MET A 1 45.85 12.01 15.26
C MET A 1 45.01 10.87 15.78
N ASN A 2 43.69 11.07 15.86
CA ASN A 2 42.72 9.99 16.08
C ASN A 2 41.71 10.15 14.94
N THR A 3 42.04 9.57 13.79
CA THR A 3 41.08 9.37 12.70
C THR A 3 40.27 8.14 13.08
N SER A 4 39.19 8.34 13.83
CA SER A 4 38.15 7.32 13.92
C SER A 4 37.62 7.12 12.51
N ASP A 5 37.74 5.89 12.03
CA ASP A 5 37.21 5.42 10.76
C ASP A 5 35.68 5.53 10.82
N ASP A 6 35.16 6.71 10.47
CA ASP A 6 33.73 7.08 10.47
C ASP A 6 33.08 6.67 9.13
N THR A 7 33.51 5.52 8.61
CA THR A 7 32.85 4.90 7.47
C THR A 7 31.54 4.29 7.96
N PRO A 8 30.38 4.79 7.51
CA PRO A 8 29.09 4.27 7.96
C PRO A 8 28.99 2.79 7.61
N ARG A 9 28.65 1.95 8.60
CA ARG A 9 28.46 0.53 8.35
C ARG A 9 27.14 0.34 7.61
N ILE A 10 27.08 -0.70 6.77
CA ILE A 10 25.83 -1.08 6.11
C ILE A 10 24.78 -1.36 7.20
N GLY A 11 23.69 -0.59 7.19
CA GLY A 11 22.61 -0.67 8.17
C GLY A 11 22.61 0.41 9.25
N ASP A 12 23.65 1.26 9.34
CA ASP A 12 23.64 2.40 10.26
C ASP A 12 22.73 3.51 9.70
N VAL A 13 21.69 3.87 10.46
CA VAL A 13 20.79 4.98 10.14
C VAL A 13 21.24 6.22 10.89
N ARG A 14 21.52 7.31 10.18
CA ARG A 14 21.91 8.60 10.75
C ARG A 14 21.36 9.77 9.94
N ASN A 15 21.13 10.90 10.59
CA ASN A 15 20.87 12.16 9.88
C ASN A 15 22.07 12.51 8.99
N ILE A 16 21.79 13.13 7.84
CA ILE A 16 22.80 13.62 6.89
C ILE A 16 23.44 14.91 7.41
N GLY A 17 22.73 15.68 8.23
CA GLY A 17 23.22 16.89 8.87
C GLY A 17 22.39 17.31 10.07
N GLU A 18 22.74 18.46 10.65
CA GLU A 18 22.06 19.05 11.80
C GLU A 18 20.85 19.91 11.39
N PRO A 19 19.87 20.14 12.28
CA PRO A 19 18.78 21.06 12.01
C PRO A 19 19.23 22.52 12.15
N LEU A 20 18.55 23.41 11.43
CA LEU A 20 18.56 24.82 11.75
C LEU A 20 17.71 25.05 13.01
N ARG A 21 18.27 25.75 13.99
CA ARG A 21 17.62 26.00 15.28
C ARG A 21 17.21 27.46 15.39
N PHE A 22 15.95 27.69 15.76
CA PHE A 22 15.38 29.02 15.98
C PHE A 22 14.92 29.16 17.42
N ALA A 23 15.07 30.34 18.01
CA ALA A 23 14.68 30.66 19.38
C ALA A 23 13.69 31.83 19.40
N ASN A 24 12.85 31.90 20.44
CA ASN A 24 11.81 32.93 20.60
C ASN A 24 10.81 32.93 19.44
N VAL A 25 10.41 31.75 18.99
CA VAL A 25 9.49 31.56 17.88
C VAL A 25 8.06 31.80 18.36
N GLU A 26 7.27 32.56 17.59
CA GLU A 26 5.88 32.82 17.93
C GLU A 26 5.05 31.53 17.99
N PRO A 27 4.17 31.35 19.00
CA PRO A 27 3.33 30.17 19.10
C PRO A 27 2.44 29.96 17.87
N LEU A 28 2.63 28.85 17.17
CA LEU A 28 1.82 28.49 16.01
C LEU A 28 0.63 27.61 16.42
N ALA A 29 -0.58 28.02 16.06
CA ALA A 29 -1.82 27.29 16.38
C ALA A 29 -2.30 26.36 15.25
N GLY A 30 -1.76 26.52 14.03
CA GLY A 30 -2.20 25.80 12.83
C GLY A 30 -2.53 26.77 11.69
N PHE A 31 -3.39 26.33 10.76
CA PHE A 31 -3.81 27.15 9.62
C PHE A 31 -5.25 27.63 9.75
N SER A 32 -5.49 28.89 9.38
CA SER A 32 -6.85 29.44 9.31
C SER A 32 -7.70 28.68 8.29
N ALA A 33 -8.83 28.12 8.73
CA ALA A 33 -9.75 27.38 7.88
C ALA A 33 -10.70 28.29 7.07
N GLU A 34 -10.85 29.54 7.52
CA GLU A 34 -11.74 30.53 6.94
C GLU A 34 -11.11 31.94 7.02
N PRO A 35 -11.52 32.89 6.17
CA PRO A 35 -11.09 34.27 6.28
C PRO A 35 -11.72 34.93 7.51
N ALA A 36 -10.97 35.76 8.21
CA ALA A 36 -11.43 36.50 9.38
C ALA A 36 -10.89 37.94 9.39
N LYS A 37 -11.66 38.87 9.96
CA LYS A 37 -11.20 40.23 10.27
C LYS A 37 -10.50 40.25 11.64
N LYS A 38 -9.66 41.28 11.86
CA LYS A 38 -9.01 41.50 13.16
C LYS A 38 -10.04 41.48 14.31
N GLY A 39 -9.78 40.69 15.33
CA GLY A 39 -10.63 40.54 16.52
C GLY A 39 -11.77 39.52 16.37
N GLN A 40 -11.95 38.89 15.20
CA GLN A 40 -12.91 37.80 15.02
C GLN A 40 -12.30 36.46 15.45
N GLN A 41 -13.15 35.57 15.96
CA GLN A 41 -12.81 34.17 16.13
C GLN A 41 -12.77 33.47 14.77
N VAL A 42 -11.87 32.51 14.62
CA VAL A 42 -11.65 31.79 13.37
C VAL A 42 -11.45 30.31 13.66
N LYS A 43 -11.99 29.45 12.80
CA LYS A 43 -11.67 28.02 12.84
C LYS A 43 -10.23 27.80 12.37
N VAL A 44 -9.51 26.94 13.07
CA VAL A 44 -8.12 26.60 12.77
C VAL A 44 -8.04 25.09 12.50
N TRP A 45 -7.42 24.72 11.39
CA TRP A 45 -6.99 23.34 11.18
C TRP A 45 -5.73 23.11 12.01
N THR A 46 -5.83 22.22 13.00
CA THR A 46 -4.70 21.82 13.83
C THR A 46 -4.02 20.55 13.34
N ARG A 47 -4.72 19.72 12.56
CA ARG A 47 -4.18 18.52 11.91
C ARG A 47 -4.77 18.39 10.51
N LEU A 48 -3.92 18.13 9.52
CA LEU A 48 -4.33 17.91 8.14
C LEU A 48 -3.22 17.18 7.37
N ALA A 49 -3.61 16.44 6.33
CA ALA A 49 -2.71 15.81 5.37
C ALA A 49 -3.26 16.01 3.96
N LEU A 50 -2.39 16.45 3.04
CA LEU A 50 -2.74 16.81 1.68
C LEU A 50 -1.66 16.36 0.71
N THR A 51 -2.03 16.20 -0.56
CA THR A 51 -1.09 16.06 -1.68
C THR A 51 -1.10 17.28 -2.58
N SER A 52 -0.06 17.44 -3.41
CA SER A 52 0.03 18.50 -4.42
C SER A 52 -1.06 18.47 -5.49
N ASP A 53 -1.86 17.39 -5.56
CA ASP A 53 -3.00 17.32 -6.47
C ASP A 53 -4.21 18.14 -5.95
N GLU A 54 -4.15 18.59 -4.69
CA GLU A 54 -5.24 19.33 -4.03
C GLU A 54 -4.96 20.84 -4.02
N PRO A 55 -5.88 21.70 -4.50
CA PRO A 55 -5.66 23.16 -4.54
C PRO A 55 -5.32 23.80 -3.18
N LEU A 56 -5.82 23.22 -2.08
CA LEU A 56 -5.55 23.70 -0.73
C LEU A 56 -4.06 23.55 -0.35
N PHE A 57 -3.39 22.50 -0.83
CA PHE A 57 -1.97 22.24 -0.58
C PHE A 57 -1.11 23.47 -0.90
N HIS A 58 -1.28 24.03 -2.11
CA HIS A 58 -0.45 25.14 -2.57
C HIS A 58 -0.61 26.40 -1.72
N ARG A 59 -1.81 26.62 -1.16
CA ARG A 59 -2.07 27.74 -0.26
C ARG A 59 -1.32 27.54 1.06
N LEU A 60 -1.50 26.37 1.69
CA LEU A 60 -0.92 26.10 3.00
C LEU A 60 0.61 26.04 2.95
N VAL A 61 1.19 25.38 1.94
CA VAL A 61 2.65 25.28 1.79
C VAL A 61 3.27 26.65 1.51
N LYS A 62 2.60 27.51 0.74
CA LYS A 62 3.07 28.90 0.53
C LYS A 62 3.10 29.70 1.82
N ASP A 63 2.10 29.56 2.67
CA ASP A 63 2.04 30.24 3.96
C ASP A 63 3.08 29.67 4.94
N LEU A 64 3.26 28.34 4.99
CA LEU A 64 4.33 27.71 5.76
C LEU A 64 5.71 28.19 5.32
N ALA A 65 5.95 28.27 4.01
CA ALA A 65 7.21 28.78 3.48
C ALA A 65 7.47 30.20 3.97
N ARG A 66 6.47 31.10 3.96
CA ARG A 66 6.63 32.47 4.50
C ARG A 66 7.00 32.47 5.99
N VAL A 67 6.38 31.61 6.79
CA VAL A 67 6.70 31.47 8.22
C VAL A 67 8.16 31.03 8.40
N ILE A 68 8.60 30.00 7.65
CA ILE A 68 9.99 29.54 7.68
C ILE A 68 10.97 30.64 7.26
N HIS A 69 10.68 31.37 6.19
CA HIS A 69 11.55 32.47 5.73
C HIS A 69 11.61 33.60 6.76
N HIS A 70 10.50 33.92 7.43
CA HIS A 70 10.47 34.92 8.48
C HIS A 70 11.34 34.52 9.68
N MET A 71 11.20 33.28 10.18
CA MET A 71 12.04 32.75 11.26
C MET A 71 13.52 32.75 10.87
N ALA A 72 13.84 32.30 9.65
CA ALA A 72 15.21 32.29 9.14
C ALA A 72 15.81 33.70 9.09
N GLN A 73 15.06 34.68 8.58
CA GLN A 73 15.48 36.08 8.54
C GLN A 73 15.74 36.67 9.92
N GLN A 74 14.86 36.41 10.90
CA GLN A 74 15.07 36.85 12.28
C GLN A 74 16.33 36.25 12.90
N ALA A 75 16.64 35.01 12.56
CA ALA A 75 17.86 34.32 12.99
C ALA A 75 19.10 34.64 12.12
N GLY A 76 19.01 35.58 11.17
CA GLY A 76 20.13 35.94 10.29
C GLY A 76 20.60 34.80 9.37
N THR A 77 19.73 33.82 9.10
CA THR A 77 20.03 32.63 8.30
C THR A 77 19.25 32.66 6.98
N ALA A 78 19.85 32.15 5.90
CA ALA A 78 19.17 31.98 4.62
C ALA A 78 18.68 30.54 4.46
N VAL A 79 17.44 30.35 4.01
CA VAL A 79 16.84 29.04 3.72
C VAL A 79 16.20 29.09 2.35
N ASP A 80 16.47 28.08 1.51
CA ASP A 80 15.82 27.91 0.21
C ASP A 80 15.04 26.60 0.17
N LEU A 81 13.72 26.70 0.19
CA LEU A 81 12.82 25.53 0.19
C LEU A 81 12.45 25.06 -1.22
N ARG A 82 12.85 25.77 -2.29
CA ARG A 82 12.37 25.52 -3.66
C ARG A 82 12.86 24.19 -4.24
N ARG A 83 13.94 23.65 -3.70
CA ARG A 83 14.58 22.40 -4.15
C ARG A 83 14.57 21.32 -3.07
N ALA A 84 13.91 21.57 -1.95
CA ALA A 84 13.91 20.64 -0.83
C ALA A 84 13.07 19.41 -1.18
N ASP A 85 13.64 18.23 -0.95
CA ASP A 85 12.95 16.96 -1.07
C ASP A 85 12.20 16.62 0.21
N THR A 86 12.72 17.01 1.37
CA THR A 86 12.07 16.85 2.67
C THR A 86 12.31 18.07 3.53
N VAL A 87 11.22 18.63 4.07
CA VAL A 87 11.21 19.72 5.03
C VAL A 87 10.43 19.23 6.25
N LEU A 88 11.14 19.01 7.36
CA LEU A 88 10.56 18.69 8.65
C LEU A 88 10.78 19.87 9.58
N LEU A 89 9.70 20.47 10.07
CA LEU A 89 9.73 21.57 11.02
C LEU A 89 9.05 21.13 12.31
N ILE A 90 9.75 21.31 13.43
CA ILE A 90 9.30 20.92 14.76
C ILE A 90 9.34 22.16 15.64
N PHE A 91 8.19 22.55 16.20
CA PHE A 91 8.12 23.55 17.26
C PHE A 91 8.12 22.84 18.61
N LYS A 92 9.00 23.27 19.49
CA LYS A 92 9.17 22.74 20.84
C LYS A 92 8.31 23.54 21.85
N PRO A 93 8.00 22.97 23.03
CA PRO A 93 7.22 23.67 24.07
C PRO A 93 7.91 24.90 24.69
N ASP A 94 9.22 25.06 24.48
CA ASP A 94 10.04 26.15 25.02
C ASP A 94 10.20 27.33 24.05
N ASP A 95 9.28 27.48 23.09
CA ASP A 95 9.30 28.49 22.03
C ASP A 95 10.55 28.43 21.14
N SER A 96 11.21 27.27 21.08
CA SER A 96 12.23 26.97 20.07
C SER A 96 11.65 26.18 18.90
N ALA A 97 12.36 26.18 17.77
CA ALA A 97 12.01 25.34 16.63
C ALA A 97 13.25 24.73 15.96
N GLU A 98 13.08 23.53 15.43
CA GLU A 98 14.05 22.80 14.63
C GLU A 98 13.54 22.63 13.21
N LEU A 99 14.34 23.06 12.24
CA LEU A 99 14.05 22.91 10.82
C LEU A 99 15.11 22.02 10.17
N TRP A 100 14.64 20.88 9.68
CA TRP A 100 15.42 19.92 8.91
C TRP A 100 15.05 20.09 7.43
N VAL A 101 16.04 20.37 6.59
CA VAL A 101 15.87 20.50 5.14
C VAL A 101 16.84 19.53 4.48
N ASP A 102 16.31 18.41 3.99
CA ASP A 102 17.08 17.30 3.38
C ASP A 102 18.16 16.68 4.29
N THR A 103 18.14 16.99 5.59
CA THR A 103 19.14 16.53 6.56
C THR A 103 18.65 15.42 7.47
N ALA A 104 17.34 15.32 7.72
CA ALA A 104 16.79 14.28 8.57
C ALA A 104 16.82 12.91 7.89
N ALA A 105 17.20 11.88 8.63
CA ALA A 105 17.04 10.50 8.17
C ALA A 105 15.55 10.20 8.00
N VAL A 106 15.17 9.59 6.87
CA VAL A 106 13.81 9.15 6.59
C VAL A 106 13.78 7.63 6.54
N SER A 107 12.75 7.01 7.09
CA SER A 107 12.53 5.57 7.02
C SER A 107 11.07 5.24 6.78
N LEU A 108 10.83 4.17 6.04
CA LEU A 108 9.50 3.67 5.71
C LEU A 108 9.20 2.42 6.54
N TRP A 109 7.96 2.31 7.00
CA TRP A 109 7.42 1.06 7.52
C TRP A 109 6.75 0.34 6.37
N CYS A 110 7.29 -0.83 6.02
CA CYS A 110 6.81 -1.64 4.92
C CYS A 110 6.36 -3.00 5.43
N MET A 111 5.28 -3.53 4.86
CA MET A 111 4.89 -4.92 5.03
C MET A 111 5.62 -5.77 3.98
N PRO A 112 6.51 -6.69 4.36
CA PRO A 112 7.27 -7.48 3.38
C PRO A 112 6.48 -8.69 2.88
N LYS A 113 6.74 -9.13 1.64
CA LYS A 113 6.16 -10.35 1.04
C LYS A 113 6.76 -11.64 1.60
N ARG A 114 7.97 -11.56 2.13
CA ARG A 114 8.78 -12.69 2.61
C ARG A 114 9.50 -12.32 3.91
N ALA A 115 10.02 -13.32 4.61
CA ALA A 115 10.89 -13.08 5.75
C ALA A 115 12.17 -12.34 5.32
N MET A 116 12.59 -11.36 6.12
CA MET A 116 13.76 -10.51 5.88
C MET A 116 14.72 -10.58 7.07
N LYS A 117 16.02 -10.47 6.81
CA LYS A 117 17.04 -10.35 7.86
C LYS A 117 17.55 -8.90 7.95
N ALA A 118 18.01 -8.50 9.13
CA ALA A 118 18.66 -7.20 9.30
C ALA A 118 19.90 -7.09 8.39
N GLY A 119 20.06 -5.93 7.75
CA GLY A 119 21.13 -5.67 6.78
C GLY A 119 20.86 -6.21 5.36
N GLU A 120 19.72 -6.89 5.14
CA GLU A 120 19.32 -7.33 3.81
C GLU A 120 18.80 -6.17 2.95
N VAL A 121 19.10 -6.20 1.65
CA VAL A 121 18.56 -5.24 0.68
C VAL A 121 17.09 -5.55 0.45
N VAL A 122 16.26 -4.51 0.54
CA VAL A 122 14.81 -4.59 0.25
C VAL A 122 14.56 -3.97 -1.11
N PHE A 123 13.94 -4.74 -2.01
CA PHE A 123 13.51 -4.25 -3.32
C PHE A 123 12.04 -3.85 -3.30
N GLU A 124 11.60 -3.04 -4.26
CA GLU A 124 10.18 -2.64 -4.37
C GLU A 124 9.27 -3.86 -4.56
N GLU A 125 9.76 -4.88 -5.27
CA GLU A 125 9.06 -6.15 -5.45
C GLU A 125 8.89 -6.95 -4.16
N ASP A 126 9.62 -6.64 -3.09
CA ASP A 126 9.46 -7.26 -1.77
C ASP A 126 8.36 -6.60 -0.93
N ILE A 127 7.86 -5.43 -1.33
CA ILE A 127 6.91 -4.63 -0.55
C ILE A 127 5.48 -5.05 -0.91
N VAL A 128 4.69 -5.37 0.11
CA VAL A 128 3.23 -5.56 0.00
C VAL A 128 2.50 -4.24 0.15
N ASP A 129 2.87 -3.45 1.15
CA ASP A 129 2.25 -2.17 1.49
C ASP A 129 3.23 -1.27 2.26
N VAL A 130 2.99 0.04 2.23
CA VAL A 130 3.73 1.04 3.02
C VAL A 130 2.81 1.57 4.11
N THR A 131 3.06 1.20 5.36
CA THR A 131 2.18 1.50 6.51
C THR A 131 2.58 2.74 7.29
N GLY A 132 3.78 3.28 7.06
CA GLY A 132 4.29 4.44 7.77
C GLY A 132 5.51 5.08 7.12
N MET A 133 5.76 6.35 7.46
CA MET A 133 7.00 7.06 7.18
C MET A 133 7.38 7.85 8.43
N TYR A 134 8.62 7.75 8.87
CA TYR A 134 9.10 8.36 10.12
C TYR A 134 10.55 8.82 10.02
N PHE A 135 10.99 9.55 11.04
CA PHE A 135 12.33 10.14 11.13
C PHE A 135 13.10 9.51 12.31
N PRO A 136 13.82 8.39 12.12
CA PRO A 136 14.39 7.57 13.19
C PRO A 136 15.42 8.28 14.08
N CYS A 137 16.06 9.31 13.55
CA CYS A 137 17.16 10.01 14.21
C CYS A 137 16.77 11.43 14.64
N VAL A 138 15.47 11.73 14.68
CA VAL A 138 14.95 13.02 15.12
C VAL A 138 14.17 12.82 16.41
N ASP A 139 14.53 13.59 17.44
CA ASP A 139 13.90 13.49 18.75
C ASP A 139 12.58 14.28 18.79
N PHE A 140 11.47 13.56 18.90
CA PHE A 140 10.13 14.13 19.08
C PHE A 140 9.73 14.11 20.56
N GLY A 141 9.38 15.28 21.09
CA GLY A 141 8.78 15.45 22.40
C GLY A 141 7.26 15.31 22.36
N GLU A 142 6.65 14.94 23.50
CA GLU A 142 5.20 14.82 23.60
C GLU A 142 4.46 16.14 23.37
N GLY A 143 5.07 17.30 23.67
CA GLY A 143 4.46 18.60 23.45
C GLY A 143 4.80 19.25 22.10
N ASP A 144 5.52 18.53 21.23
CA ASP A 144 6.00 19.08 19.96
C ASP A 144 4.85 19.28 18.97
N LYS A 145 4.98 20.29 18.12
CA LYS A 145 4.12 20.49 16.95
C LYS A 145 4.94 20.27 15.70
N VAL A 146 4.40 19.52 14.75
CA VAL A 146 5.17 19.02 13.61
C VAL A 146 4.53 19.40 12.29
N PHE A 147 5.38 19.73 11.33
CA PHE A 147 5.03 19.93 9.93
C PHE A 147 6.01 19.13 9.10
N CYS A 148 5.51 18.35 8.16
CA CYS A 148 6.33 17.59 7.22
C CYS A 148 5.83 17.85 5.81
N LEU A 149 6.68 18.44 4.98
CA LEU A 149 6.54 18.51 3.54
C LEU A 149 7.59 17.58 2.94
N PHE A 150 7.20 16.71 2.03
CA PHE A 150 8.15 15.83 1.35
C PHE A 150 7.75 15.59 -0.10
N ARG A 151 8.73 15.30 -0.93
CA ARG A 151 8.57 14.98 -2.36
C ARG A 151 8.66 13.47 -2.54
N GLN A 152 7.73 12.93 -3.32
CA GLN A 152 7.81 11.58 -3.87
C GLN A 152 7.62 11.66 -5.38
N ASP A 153 8.66 11.30 -6.13
CA ASP A 153 8.75 11.49 -7.58
C ASP A 153 8.47 12.97 -7.96
N TRP A 154 7.35 13.22 -8.65
CA TRP A 154 6.92 14.55 -9.10
C TRP A 154 5.77 15.14 -8.27
N ARG A 155 5.44 14.51 -7.13
CA ARG A 155 4.35 14.91 -6.24
C ARG A 155 4.88 15.30 -4.87
N PHE A 156 4.10 16.09 -4.16
CA PHE A 156 4.45 16.51 -2.81
C PHE A 156 3.35 16.13 -1.82
N GLY A 157 3.76 15.61 -0.66
CA GLY A 157 2.91 15.32 0.47
C GLY A 157 3.16 16.35 1.56
N PHE A 158 2.08 16.87 2.15
CA PHE A 158 2.17 17.80 3.26
C PHE A 158 1.25 17.34 4.38
N ALA A 159 1.81 17.12 5.57
CA ALA A 159 1.04 16.84 6.76
C ALA A 159 1.55 17.68 7.94
N PHE A 160 0.65 17.98 8.86
CA PHE A 160 1.02 18.62 10.12
C PHE A 160 0.11 18.18 11.26
N ASP A 161 0.65 18.24 12.48
CA ASP A 161 -0.09 18.15 13.73
C ASP A 161 0.40 19.23 14.70
N THR A 162 -0.51 20.13 15.04
CA THR A 162 -0.33 21.27 15.95
C THR A 162 -1.33 21.23 17.10
N THR A 163 -2.02 20.08 17.26
CA THR A 163 -3.06 19.89 18.25
C THR A 163 -2.52 20.16 19.64
N ALA A 164 -3.28 20.89 20.46
CA ALA A 164 -2.89 21.12 21.84
C ALA A 164 -2.92 19.79 22.61
N GLY A 165 -1.83 19.48 23.32
CA GLY A 165 -1.70 18.25 24.10
C GLY A 165 -0.55 17.38 23.58
N LYS A 166 -0.71 16.06 23.72
CA LYS A 166 0.31 15.09 23.36
C LYS A 166 0.32 14.82 21.86
N LEU A 167 1.48 14.97 21.22
CA LEU A 167 1.71 14.60 19.84
C LEU A 167 1.51 13.09 19.64
N ASP A 168 0.60 12.76 18.73
CA ASP A 168 0.34 11.40 18.27
C ASP A 168 1.36 11.02 17.18
N ILE A 169 2.58 10.66 17.60
CA ILE A 169 3.69 10.31 16.69
C ILE A 169 3.34 9.11 15.81
N GLU A 170 2.66 8.10 16.35
CA GLU A 170 2.26 6.91 15.60
C GLU A 170 1.24 7.27 14.52
N GLY A 171 0.17 8.00 14.87
CA GLY A 171 -0.80 8.44 13.89
C GLY A 171 -0.23 9.42 12.86
N PHE A 172 0.73 10.27 13.23
CA PHE A 172 1.46 11.11 12.27
C PHE A 172 2.30 10.25 11.31
N THR A 173 3.00 9.24 11.82
CA THR A 173 3.79 8.27 11.03
C THR A 173 2.93 7.53 10.02
N THR A 174 1.76 7.01 10.43
CA THR A 174 0.81 6.35 9.54
C THR A 174 0.24 7.33 8.49
N THR A 175 0.01 8.58 8.87
CA THR A 175 -0.46 9.63 7.96
C THR A 175 0.57 9.90 6.86
N LEU A 176 1.86 10.05 7.22
CA LEU A 176 2.94 10.24 6.26
C LEU A 176 3.11 9.02 5.33
N GLY A 177 3.04 7.80 5.87
CA GLY A 177 3.07 6.57 5.06
C GLY A 177 1.91 6.51 4.06
N THR A 178 0.72 6.96 4.47
CA THR A 178 -0.44 7.05 3.59
C THR A 178 -0.23 8.02 2.44
N LEU A 179 0.28 9.23 2.72
CA LEU A 179 0.63 10.20 1.68
C LEU A 179 1.70 9.64 0.72
N TYR A 180 2.76 9.03 1.27
CA TYR A 180 3.82 8.42 0.48
C TYR A 180 3.24 7.39 -0.50
N ARG A 181 2.41 6.47 0.01
CA ARG A 181 1.77 5.42 -0.78
C ARG A 181 0.86 6.00 -1.86
N GLN A 182 0.00 6.97 -1.54
CA GLN A 182 -0.90 7.59 -2.51
C GLN A 182 -0.12 8.26 -3.66
N MET A 183 1.01 8.89 -3.35
CA MET A 183 1.84 9.56 -4.36
C MET A 183 2.64 8.58 -5.20
N ARG A 184 3.31 7.61 -4.56
CA ARG A 184 4.16 6.59 -5.22
C ARG A 184 3.33 5.70 -6.15
N TYR A 185 2.17 5.25 -5.68
CA TYR A 185 1.32 4.28 -6.36
C TYR A 185 0.08 4.92 -6.99
N LYS A 186 0.11 6.24 -7.23
CA LYS A 186 -1.02 7.03 -7.78
C LYS A 186 -1.64 6.38 -9.03
N HIS A 187 -0.81 5.86 -9.92
CA HIS A 187 -1.23 5.18 -11.14
C HIS A 187 -2.17 3.99 -10.86
N LEU A 188 -1.94 3.22 -9.79
CA LEU A 188 -2.82 2.13 -9.38
C LEU A 188 -4.14 2.64 -8.80
N TYR A 189 -4.08 3.67 -7.95
CA TYR A 189 -5.30 4.30 -7.40
C TYR A 189 -6.19 4.86 -8.50
N ASP A 190 -5.60 5.54 -9.49
CA ASP A 190 -6.33 6.10 -10.63
C ASP A 190 -6.94 4.99 -11.49
N ALA A 191 -6.17 3.94 -11.80
CA ALA A 191 -6.64 2.83 -12.61
C ALA A 191 -7.82 2.09 -11.97
N LEU A 192 -7.78 1.88 -10.65
CA LEU A 192 -8.88 1.25 -9.91
C LEU A 192 -10.07 2.20 -9.67
N GLY A 193 -9.82 3.51 -9.66
CA GLY A 193 -10.84 4.55 -9.57
C GLY A 193 -11.62 4.76 -10.88
N GLU A 194 -10.99 4.52 -12.03
CA GLU A 194 -11.64 4.59 -13.33
C GLU A 194 -12.46 3.33 -13.61
N ALA A 195 -13.79 3.43 -13.44
CA ALA A 195 -14.69 2.28 -13.51
C ALA A 195 -14.57 1.46 -14.82
N ALA A 196 -14.40 2.13 -15.97
CA ALA A 196 -14.32 1.48 -17.27
C ALA A 196 -13.02 0.68 -17.44
N LEU A 197 -11.88 1.26 -17.09
CA LEU A 197 -10.59 0.58 -17.10
C LEU A 197 -10.58 -0.59 -16.11
N PHE A 198 -11.08 -0.38 -14.89
CA PHE A 198 -11.14 -1.45 -13.92
C PHE A 198 -12.05 -2.60 -14.39
N ASP A 199 -13.22 -2.32 -14.97
CA ASP A 199 -14.06 -3.38 -15.54
C ASP A 199 -13.37 -4.15 -16.69
N ARG A 200 -12.54 -3.50 -17.51
CA ARG A 200 -11.73 -4.19 -18.52
C ARG A 200 -10.72 -5.16 -17.89
N LEU A 201 -9.99 -4.71 -16.86
CA LEU A 201 -9.06 -5.58 -16.12
C LEU A 201 -9.77 -6.80 -15.54
N LEU A 202 -10.91 -6.57 -14.88
CA LEU A 202 -11.73 -7.64 -14.29
C LEU A 202 -12.25 -8.63 -15.33
N ALA A 203 -12.68 -8.15 -16.50
CA ALA A 203 -13.16 -9.00 -17.58
C ALA A 203 -12.08 -9.99 -18.09
N THR A 204 -10.81 -9.59 -17.99
CA THR A 204 -9.65 -10.42 -18.34
C THR A 204 -9.10 -11.24 -17.17
N GLY A 205 -9.67 -11.11 -15.96
CA GLY A 205 -9.20 -11.82 -14.77
C GLY A 205 -7.98 -11.23 -14.09
N TRP A 206 -7.60 -9.99 -14.44
CA TRP A 206 -6.47 -9.30 -13.83
C TRP A 206 -6.90 -8.32 -12.74
N PHE A 207 -6.04 -8.26 -11.73
CA PHE A 207 -6.12 -7.38 -10.58
C PHE A 207 -4.67 -7.07 -10.16
N PRO A 208 -4.38 -5.93 -9.50
CA PRO A 208 -3.06 -5.65 -8.92
C PRO A 208 -2.79 -6.57 -7.72
N PHE A 209 -2.64 -7.87 -7.95
CA PHE A 209 -2.34 -8.84 -6.91
C PHE A 209 -0.98 -8.52 -6.28
N VAL A 210 -0.89 -8.70 -4.97
CA VAL A 210 0.33 -8.39 -4.19
C VAL A 210 1.59 -8.98 -4.82
N GLU A 211 1.53 -10.22 -5.32
CA GLU A 211 2.68 -10.89 -5.91
C GLU A 211 3.23 -10.20 -7.18
N ILE A 212 2.40 -9.47 -7.94
CA ILE A 212 2.79 -8.86 -9.23
C ILE A 212 2.68 -7.33 -9.28
N ILE A 213 2.06 -6.70 -8.28
CA ILE A 213 1.70 -5.26 -8.26
C ILE A 213 2.88 -4.33 -8.55
N ASN A 214 4.06 -4.66 -8.02
CA ASN A 214 5.28 -3.86 -8.13
C ASN A 214 6.26 -4.39 -9.20
N ALA A 215 5.84 -5.37 -10.00
CA ALA A 215 6.66 -5.97 -11.03
C ALA A 215 5.86 -6.05 -12.34
N GLU A 216 5.18 -7.17 -12.60
CA GLU A 216 4.55 -7.42 -13.89
C GLU A 216 3.27 -6.61 -14.15
N PHE A 217 2.57 -6.17 -13.10
CA PHE A 217 1.24 -5.58 -13.25
C PHE A 217 1.24 -4.28 -14.07
N LYS A 218 2.33 -3.50 -14.01
CA LYS A 218 2.46 -2.25 -14.77
C LYS A 218 2.30 -2.48 -16.28
N ASP A 219 2.84 -3.58 -16.80
CA ASP A 219 2.78 -3.88 -18.23
C ASP A 219 1.36 -4.31 -18.63
N ILE A 220 0.69 -5.12 -17.79
CA ILE A 220 -0.72 -5.50 -17.97
C ILE A 220 -1.61 -4.26 -17.99
N LEU A 221 -1.44 -3.38 -17.00
CA LEU A 221 -2.21 -2.16 -16.87
C LEU A 221 -2.03 -1.26 -18.11
N SER A 222 -0.79 -1.04 -18.54
CA SER A 222 -0.48 -0.18 -19.69
C SER A 222 -1.12 -0.67 -21.00
N HIS A 223 -1.16 -1.99 -21.22
CA HIS A 223 -1.82 -2.56 -22.40
C HIS A 223 -3.35 -2.46 -22.30
N CYS A 224 -3.91 -2.69 -21.11
CA CYS A 224 -5.34 -2.56 -20.86
C CYS A 224 -5.84 -1.11 -21.00
N GLU A 225 -5.01 -0.13 -20.60
CA GLU A 225 -5.24 1.30 -20.82
C GLU A 225 -5.24 1.65 -22.30
N ALA A 226 -4.29 1.11 -23.06
CA ALA A 226 -4.18 1.33 -24.51
C ALA A 226 -5.22 0.56 -25.35
N GLY A 227 -5.96 -0.37 -24.74
CA GLY A 227 -6.89 -1.25 -25.44
C GLY A 227 -6.19 -2.28 -26.34
N PHE A 228 -4.93 -2.59 -26.04
CA PHE A 228 -4.16 -3.60 -26.76
C PHE A 228 -4.50 -5.00 -26.27
N ASP A 229 -4.29 -5.99 -27.13
CA ASP A 229 -4.30 -7.39 -26.72
C ASP A 229 -3.21 -7.62 -25.66
N ILE A 230 -3.58 -8.30 -24.58
CA ILE A 230 -2.69 -8.57 -23.46
C ILE A 230 -2.04 -9.95 -23.54
N ALA A 231 -2.44 -10.81 -24.49
CA ALA A 231 -1.98 -12.20 -24.55
C ALA A 231 -0.45 -12.35 -24.50
N GLU A 232 0.30 -11.52 -25.25
CA GLU A 232 1.77 -11.56 -25.25
C GLU A 232 2.35 -11.21 -23.87
N ILE A 233 1.74 -10.26 -23.16
CA ILE A 233 2.14 -9.88 -21.81
C ILE A 233 1.78 -10.98 -20.82
N GLU A 234 0.60 -11.59 -20.94
CA GLU A 234 0.18 -12.70 -20.10
C GLU A 234 1.15 -13.89 -20.19
N GLU A 235 1.60 -14.24 -21.41
CA GLU A 235 2.61 -15.28 -21.61
C GLU A 235 3.93 -14.94 -20.92
N LYS A 236 4.38 -13.68 -21.02
CA LYS A 236 5.57 -13.19 -20.33
C LYS A 236 5.42 -13.25 -18.81
N VAL A 237 4.23 -12.91 -18.28
CA VAL A 237 3.95 -13.01 -16.84
C VAL A 237 4.00 -14.46 -16.41
N VAL A 238 3.28 -15.36 -17.09
CA VAL A 238 3.29 -16.80 -16.79
C VAL A 238 4.70 -17.38 -16.80
N ALA A 239 5.56 -16.96 -17.74
CA ALA A 239 6.95 -17.41 -17.82
C ALA A 239 7.82 -17.01 -16.62
N LYS A 240 7.48 -15.93 -15.91
CA LYS A 240 8.17 -15.47 -14.68
C LYS A 240 7.75 -16.21 -13.41
N PHE A 241 6.73 -17.06 -13.47
CA PHE A 241 6.31 -17.91 -12.35
C PHE A 241 6.97 -19.28 -12.49
N ASP A 242 8.27 -19.31 -12.19
CA ASP A 242 9.06 -20.53 -12.13
C ASP A 242 8.83 -21.30 -10.83
N THR A 243 9.47 -22.48 -10.73
CA THR A 243 9.35 -23.34 -9.55
C THR A 243 9.74 -22.59 -8.26
N PRO A 244 10.90 -21.90 -8.16
CA PRO A 244 11.24 -21.13 -6.96
C PRO A 244 10.20 -20.08 -6.56
N ARG A 245 9.63 -19.33 -7.52
CA ARG A 245 8.62 -18.32 -7.20
C ARG A 245 7.33 -18.96 -6.69
N THR A 246 6.87 -20.04 -7.31
CA THR A 246 5.64 -20.74 -6.89
C THR A 246 5.81 -21.49 -5.58
N GLU A 247 7.00 -22.02 -5.29
CA GLU A 247 7.33 -22.63 -4.00
C GLU A 247 7.30 -21.61 -2.86
N ARG A 248 7.82 -20.38 -3.07
CA ARG A 248 7.71 -19.30 -2.08
C ARG A 248 6.26 -18.92 -1.75
N ILE A 249 5.38 -18.96 -2.76
CA ILE A 249 3.93 -18.76 -2.55
C ILE A 249 3.36 -19.89 -1.68
N LEU A 250 3.70 -21.14 -1.99
CA LEU A 250 3.27 -22.30 -1.19
C LEU A 250 3.75 -22.22 0.25
N GLU A 251 5.02 -21.87 0.48
CA GLU A 251 5.60 -21.68 1.82
C GLU A 251 4.80 -20.65 2.64
N ARG A 252 4.45 -19.53 2.01
CA ARG A 252 3.62 -18.48 2.62
C ARG A 252 2.22 -18.98 2.96
N TRP A 253 1.63 -19.84 2.12
CA TRP A 253 0.33 -20.46 2.40
C TRP A 253 0.40 -21.42 3.58
N VAL A 254 1.32 -22.39 3.55
CA VAL A 254 1.40 -23.43 4.59
C VAL A 254 1.86 -22.90 5.95
N ALA A 255 2.48 -21.73 6.00
CA ALA A 255 2.78 -21.02 7.24
C ALA A 255 1.52 -20.54 7.99
N LYS A 256 0.34 -20.53 7.35
CA LYS A 256 -0.92 -20.07 7.95
C LYS A 256 -1.76 -21.25 8.47
N PRO A 257 -2.23 -21.22 9.73
CA PRO A 257 -2.98 -22.31 10.32
C PRO A 257 -4.22 -22.75 9.51
N HIS A 258 -5.02 -21.80 9.01
CA HIS A 258 -6.24 -22.07 8.23
C HIS A 258 -5.99 -22.48 6.77
N PHE A 259 -4.73 -22.57 6.35
CA PHE A 259 -4.34 -23.21 5.09
C PHE A 259 -3.79 -24.63 5.33
N GLY A 260 -3.35 -24.93 6.55
CA GLY A 260 -2.67 -26.17 6.91
C GLY A 260 -3.49 -27.43 6.64
N ALA A 261 -4.81 -27.39 6.86
CA ALA A 261 -5.70 -28.53 6.57
C ALA A 261 -5.77 -28.88 5.07
N LYS A 262 -5.38 -27.95 4.20
CA LYS A 262 -5.41 -28.07 2.74
C LYS A 262 -4.01 -28.19 2.12
N ALA A 263 -2.96 -28.25 2.93
CA ALA A 263 -1.56 -28.17 2.47
C ALA A 263 -1.23 -29.15 1.32
N GLU A 264 -1.67 -30.41 1.43
CA GLU A 264 -1.42 -31.41 0.37
C GLU A 264 -2.13 -31.07 -0.95
N LEU A 265 -3.36 -30.55 -0.89
CA LEU A 265 -4.08 -30.10 -2.09
C LEU A 265 -3.37 -28.88 -2.72
N LEU A 266 -2.94 -27.93 -1.90
CA LEU A 266 -2.22 -26.75 -2.37
C LEU A 266 -0.87 -27.11 -3.00
N LYS A 267 -0.15 -28.07 -2.40
CA LYS A 267 1.08 -28.61 -2.96
C LYS A 267 0.86 -29.32 -4.29
N GLU A 268 -0.22 -30.08 -4.42
CA GLU A 268 -0.60 -30.70 -5.70
C GLU A 268 -0.92 -29.65 -6.76
N ALA A 269 -1.64 -28.57 -6.40
CA ALA A 269 -1.91 -27.47 -7.32
C ALA A 269 -0.62 -26.79 -7.82
N ILE A 270 0.33 -26.48 -6.94
CA ILE A 270 1.61 -25.87 -7.33
C ILE A 270 2.44 -26.84 -8.19
N THR A 271 2.46 -28.12 -7.83
CA THR A 271 3.12 -29.16 -8.63
C THR A 271 2.50 -29.26 -10.02
N ALA A 272 1.17 -29.20 -10.12
CA ALA A 272 0.46 -29.20 -11.40
C ALA A 272 0.78 -27.95 -12.23
N TYR A 273 0.89 -26.78 -11.61
CA TYR A 273 1.27 -25.53 -12.29
C TYR A 273 2.67 -25.63 -12.90
N ASN A 274 3.65 -26.10 -12.12
CA ASN A 274 5.04 -26.29 -12.57
C ASN A 274 5.14 -27.32 -13.70
N ASN A 275 4.23 -28.30 -13.74
CA ASN A 275 4.10 -29.28 -14.81
C ASN A 275 3.18 -28.83 -15.98
N ARG A 276 2.79 -27.55 -16.03
CA ARG A 276 1.92 -26.98 -17.08
C ARG A 276 0.57 -27.70 -17.23
N LYS A 277 -0.07 -28.08 -16.11
CA LYS A 277 -1.36 -28.77 -16.06
C LYS A 277 -2.48 -27.83 -15.55
N PRO A 278 -2.95 -26.85 -16.36
CA PRO A 278 -3.83 -25.78 -15.89
C PRO A 278 -5.17 -26.28 -15.34
N ILE A 279 -5.72 -27.35 -15.93
CA ILE A 279 -7.00 -27.94 -15.49
C ILE A 279 -6.93 -28.36 -14.01
N SER A 280 -5.87 -29.07 -13.62
CA SER A 280 -5.69 -29.54 -12.25
C SER A 280 -5.54 -28.36 -11.28
N VAL A 281 -4.73 -27.36 -11.63
CA VAL A 281 -4.54 -26.14 -10.81
C VAL A 281 -5.88 -25.47 -10.55
N ILE A 282 -6.64 -25.21 -11.62
CA ILE A 282 -7.90 -24.46 -11.55
C ILE A 282 -8.95 -25.26 -10.75
N LYS A 283 -9.08 -26.56 -11.02
CA LYS A 283 -10.06 -27.43 -10.33
C LYS A 283 -9.77 -27.55 -8.84
N ILE A 284 -8.50 -27.54 -8.43
CA ILE A 284 -8.11 -27.58 -7.02
C ILE A 284 -8.30 -26.21 -6.38
N LEU A 285 -7.65 -25.16 -6.91
CA LEU A 285 -7.58 -23.88 -6.20
C LEU A 285 -8.94 -23.17 -6.11
N LEU A 286 -9.75 -23.18 -7.17
CA LEU A 286 -11.04 -22.49 -7.14
C LEU A 286 -12.01 -23.09 -6.12
N THR A 287 -11.95 -24.41 -5.86
CA THR A 287 -12.77 -25.03 -4.80
C THR A 287 -12.20 -24.74 -3.41
N GLU A 288 -10.89 -24.71 -3.27
CA GLU A 288 -10.25 -24.46 -1.98
C GLU A 288 -10.33 -23.00 -1.53
N ILE A 289 -10.42 -22.01 -2.43
CA ILE A 289 -10.60 -20.59 -2.06
C ILE A 289 -11.78 -20.39 -1.10
N GLU A 290 -12.96 -20.96 -1.42
CA GLU A 290 -14.13 -20.86 -0.56
C GLU A 290 -13.94 -21.63 0.76
N GLY A 291 -13.29 -22.79 0.71
CA GLY A 291 -12.97 -23.60 1.89
C GLY A 291 -12.06 -22.88 2.87
N ILE A 292 -10.98 -22.28 2.38
CA ILE A 292 -10.00 -21.51 3.15
C ILE A 292 -10.65 -20.27 3.77
N LEU A 293 -11.49 -19.55 3.02
CA LEU A 293 -12.25 -18.44 3.58
C LEU A 293 -13.20 -18.88 4.70
N LYS A 294 -13.86 -20.05 4.59
CA LYS A 294 -14.69 -20.60 5.67
C LYS A 294 -13.88 -20.95 6.90
N GLU A 295 -12.70 -21.53 6.74
CA GLU A 295 -11.80 -21.87 7.86
C GLU A 295 -11.29 -20.61 8.56
N ALA A 296 -10.85 -19.60 7.80
CA ALA A 296 -10.46 -18.30 8.33
C ALA A 296 -11.61 -17.61 9.09
N TYR A 297 -12.82 -17.62 8.52
CA TYR A 297 -14.00 -17.04 9.15
C TYR A 297 -14.33 -17.74 10.47
N ARG A 298 -14.33 -19.09 10.48
CA ARG A 298 -14.58 -19.90 11.68
C ARG A 298 -13.55 -19.61 12.77
N ALA A 299 -12.28 -19.49 12.41
CA ALA A 299 -11.22 -19.16 13.36
C ALA A 299 -11.42 -17.77 13.99
N ALA A 300 -11.95 -16.80 13.23
CA ALA A 300 -12.20 -15.44 13.70
C ALA A 300 -13.54 -15.26 14.45
N HIS A 301 -14.48 -16.22 14.34
CA HIS A 301 -15.85 -16.11 14.88
C HIS A 301 -16.25 -17.36 15.68
N ASP A 302 -15.35 -17.92 16.47
CA ASP A 302 -15.62 -19.01 17.42
C ASP A 302 -16.36 -20.22 16.80
N GLY A 303 -15.97 -20.60 15.57
CA GLY A 303 -16.50 -21.76 14.86
C GLY A 303 -17.80 -21.51 14.06
N GLN A 304 -18.31 -20.28 14.00
CA GLN A 304 -19.52 -19.96 13.21
C GLN A 304 -19.33 -20.17 11.71
N VAL A 305 -20.43 -20.50 11.02
CA VAL A 305 -20.44 -20.71 9.57
C VAL A 305 -21.10 -19.53 8.87
N ALA A 306 -20.50 -19.08 7.77
CA ALA A 306 -20.96 -17.97 6.95
C ALA A 306 -21.33 -18.44 5.52
N LYS A 307 -22.26 -17.71 4.89
CA LYS A 307 -22.54 -17.87 3.45
C LYS A 307 -21.49 -17.13 2.64
N LEU A 308 -21.36 -17.45 1.35
CA LEU A 308 -20.35 -16.85 0.46
C LEU A 308 -20.31 -15.32 0.53
N LYS A 309 -21.47 -14.65 0.49
CA LYS A 309 -21.56 -13.19 0.61
C LYS A 309 -20.87 -12.67 1.88
N ASP A 310 -21.09 -13.34 3.01
CA ASP A 310 -20.53 -12.95 4.30
C ASP A 310 -19.02 -13.26 4.37
N LEU A 311 -18.57 -14.34 3.70
CA LEU A 311 -17.14 -14.65 3.57
C LEU A 311 -16.37 -13.61 2.76
N LEU A 312 -16.99 -13.09 1.69
CA LEU A 312 -16.38 -12.04 0.87
C LEU A 312 -16.28 -10.72 1.64
N ALA A 313 -17.33 -10.34 2.37
CA ALA A 313 -17.32 -9.19 3.27
C ALA A 313 -16.28 -9.36 4.40
N PHE A 314 -16.13 -10.57 4.92
CA PHE A 314 -15.10 -10.90 5.92
C PHE A 314 -13.69 -10.72 5.37
N ALA A 315 -13.41 -11.15 4.14
CA ALA A 315 -12.09 -10.99 3.52
C ALA A 315 -11.72 -9.51 3.38
N GLU A 316 -12.67 -8.68 2.91
CA GLU A 316 -12.52 -7.23 2.82
C GLU A 316 -12.21 -6.60 4.19
N ALA A 317 -13.04 -6.91 5.20
CA ALA A 317 -12.88 -6.36 6.55
C ALA A 317 -11.59 -6.82 7.24
N SER A 318 -11.16 -8.06 7.00
CA SER A 318 -9.94 -8.63 7.58
C SER A 318 -8.69 -7.93 7.04
N ALA A 319 -8.66 -7.67 5.73
CA ALA A 319 -7.60 -6.88 5.11
C ALA A 319 -7.55 -5.48 5.70
N GLU A 320 -8.68 -4.75 5.76
CA GLU A 320 -8.73 -3.39 6.31
C GLU A 320 -8.21 -3.35 7.76
N ARG A 321 -8.62 -4.30 8.58
CA ARG A 321 -8.16 -4.41 9.98
C ARG A 321 -6.66 -4.65 10.06
N LYS A 322 -6.12 -5.54 9.23
CA LYS A 322 -4.71 -5.95 9.27
C LYS A 322 -3.75 -4.81 8.95
N VAL A 323 -4.15 -3.90 8.06
CA VAL A 323 -3.33 -2.78 7.61
C VAL A 323 -3.75 -1.42 8.19
N GLY A 324 -4.73 -1.41 9.09
CA GLY A 324 -5.20 -0.21 9.80
C GLY A 324 -6.04 0.75 8.96
N GLY A 325 -6.59 0.31 7.82
CA GLY A 325 -7.45 1.14 6.97
C GLY A 325 -7.76 0.56 5.59
N SER A 326 -8.63 1.25 4.85
CA SER A 326 -9.06 0.85 3.49
C SER A 326 -8.16 1.37 2.37
N ASN A 327 -7.36 2.40 2.67
CA ASN A 327 -6.49 3.08 1.71
C ASN A 327 -5.12 2.42 1.67
N THR A 328 -5.00 1.23 1.08
CA THR A 328 -3.77 0.42 1.06
C THR A 328 -3.52 -0.25 -0.28
N LEU A 329 -2.29 -0.73 -0.52
CA LEU A 329 -1.96 -1.49 -1.73
C LEU A 329 -2.59 -2.88 -1.79
N LEU A 330 -3.23 -3.32 -0.70
CA LEU A 330 -4.06 -4.51 -0.71
C LEU A 330 -5.36 -4.30 -1.49
N PHE A 331 -5.87 -3.07 -1.57
CA PHE A 331 -7.13 -2.68 -2.22
C PHE A 331 -8.34 -3.59 -1.87
N PRO A 332 -8.70 -3.74 -0.58
CA PRO A 332 -9.71 -4.70 -0.12
C PRO A 332 -11.07 -4.60 -0.84
N LYS A 333 -11.58 -3.38 -1.01
CA LYS A 333 -12.84 -3.12 -1.72
C LYS A 333 -12.78 -3.50 -3.20
N ALA A 334 -11.68 -3.14 -3.88
CA ALA A 334 -11.50 -3.47 -5.28
C ALA A 334 -11.35 -4.99 -5.46
N PHE A 335 -10.63 -5.66 -4.56
CA PHE A 335 -10.50 -7.11 -4.57
C PHE A 335 -11.84 -7.82 -4.30
N GLY A 336 -12.66 -7.30 -3.38
CA GLY A 336 -14.03 -7.77 -3.19
C GLY A 336 -14.86 -7.69 -4.47
N ARG A 337 -14.72 -6.61 -5.25
CA ARG A 337 -15.34 -6.50 -6.58
C ARG A 337 -14.76 -7.51 -7.58
N TYR A 338 -13.45 -7.74 -7.58
CA TYR A 338 -12.80 -8.79 -8.39
C TYR A 338 -13.36 -10.18 -8.07
N LEU A 339 -13.43 -10.56 -6.79
CA LEU A 339 -13.99 -11.84 -6.38
C LEU A 339 -15.44 -12.01 -6.84
N ASN A 340 -16.28 -10.98 -6.71
CA ASN A 340 -17.68 -11.04 -7.13
C ASN A 340 -17.86 -11.08 -8.65
N LYS A 341 -17.09 -10.29 -9.40
CA LYS A 341 -17.26 -10.13 -10.86
C LYS A 341 -16.49 -11.15 -11.69
N TYR A 342 -15.48 -11.81 -11.12
CA TYR A 342 -14.64 -12.77 -11.82
C TYR A 342 -14.67 -14.16 -11.15
N THR A 343 -14.07 -14.31 -9.97
CA THR A 343 -13.89 -15.61 -9.31
C THR A 343 -15.20 -16.30 -8.95
N PHE A 344 -16.19 -15.56 -8.48
CA PHE A 344 -17.53 -16.03 -8.12
C PHE A 344 -18.60 -15.44 -9.04
N ALA A 345 -18.21 -15.09 -10.28
CA ALA A 345 -19.16 -14.59 -11.26
C ALA A 345 -20.25 -15.63 -11.53
N ASN A 346 -21.50 -15.19 -11.53
CA ASN A 346 -22.61 -16.00 -12.04
C ASN A 346 -22.41 -16.25 -13.55
N PHE A 347 -22.91 -17.38 -14.03
CA PHE A 347 -22.93 -17.72 -15.45
C PHE A 347 -24.34 -18.17 -15.82
N ASP A 348 -24.70 -18.04 -17.09
CA ASP A 348 -25.93 -18.59 -17.62
C ASP A 348 -25.70 -20.05 -18.05
N PRO A 349 -26.31 -21.05 -17.37
CA PRO A 349 -26.15 -22.46 -17.73
C PRO A 349 -26.71 -22.80 -19.11
N SER A 350 -27.67 -22.03 -19.62
CA SER A 350 -28.28 -22.24 -20.92
C SER A 350 -27.42 -21.67 -22.06
N ALA A 351 -26.67 -20.61 -21.81
CA ALA A 351 -25.80 -19.98 -22.81
C ALA A 351 -24.37 -20.54 -22.84
N GLN A 352 -23.99 -21.40 -21.90
CA GLN A 352 -22.63 -22.00 -21.78
C GLN A 352 -21.49 -20.96 -21.81
N THR A 353 -21.73 -19.75 -21.30
CA THR A 353 -20.76 -18.64 -21.31
C THR A 353 -19.74 -18.71 -20.17
N GLY A 354 -19.59 -19.87 -19.53
CA GLY A 354 -18.71 -20.04 -18.37
C GLY A 354 -17.25 -20.05 -18.78
N THR A 355 -16.40 -19.39 -17.97
CA THR A 355 -14.94 -19.41 -18.13
C THR A 355 -14.27 -20.12 -16.96
N ALA A 356 -13.07 -20.66 -17.17
CA ALA A 356 -12.31 -21.34 -16.15
C ALA A 356 -11.79 -20.43 -15.02
N GLY A 357 -11.98 -19.10 -15.13
CA GLY A 357 -11.74 -18.15 -14.05
C GLY A 357 -12.84 -18.12 -12.98
N SER A 358 -14.06 -18.58 -13.31
CA SER A 358 -15.19 -18.61 -12.36
C SER A 358 -15.34 -19.97 -11.68
N ARG A 359 -15.29 -19.97 -10.34
CA ARG A 359 -15.58 -21.12 -9.48
C ARG A 359 -16.96 -21.69 -9.74
N HIS A 360 -17.96 -20.85 -10.02
CA HIS A 360 -19.31 -21.32 -10.31
C HIS A 360 -19.34 -22.06 -11.64
N ALA A 361 -18.80 -21.49 -12.72
CA ALA A 361 -18.75 -22.15 -14.02
C ALA A 361 -17.96 -23.48 -13.94
N VAL A 362 -16.78 -23.47 -13.31
CA VAL A 362 -15.92 -24.65 -13.17
C VAL A 362 -16.57 -25.74 -12.31
N GLY A 363 -17.21 -25.36 -11.20
CA GLY A 363 -17.86 -26.29 -10.27
C GLY A 363 -19.11 -26.94 -10.83
N HIS A 364 -19.80 -26.27 -11.76
CA HIS A 364 -20.97 -26.81 -12.46
C HIS A 364 -20.63 -27.48 -13.80
N GLY A 365 -19.35 -27.55 -14.17
CA GLY A 365 -18.92 -28.16 -15.44
C GLY A 365 -19.29 -27.36 -16.69
N ALA A 366 -19.57 -26.07 -16.53
CA ALA A 366 -20.02 -25.17 -17.60
C ALA A 366 -18.91 -24.29 -18.18
N ALA A 367 -17.68 -24.41 -17.67
CA ALA A 367 -16.51 -23.72 -18.21
C ALA A 367 -16.05 -24.37 -19.52
N SER A 368 -15.80 -23.56 -20.55
CA SER A 368 -15.30 -24.05 -21.84
C SER A 368 -13.89 -24.65 -21.69
N GLN A 369 -13.60 -25.70 -22.48
CA GLN A 369 -12.29 -26.36 -22.43
C GLN A 369 -11.14 -25.41 -22.79
N GLU A 370 -11.35 -24.52 -23.75
CA GLU A 370 -10.36 -23.54 -24.22
C GLU A 370 -9.97 -22.52 -23.14
N SER A 371 -10.85 -22.28 -22.17
CA SER A 371 -10.57 -21.35 -21.08
C SER A 371 -9.63 -21.92 -20.01
N TYR A 372 -9.31 -23.23 -20.03
CA TYR A 372 -8.35 -23.84 -19.10
C TYR A 372 -6.90 -23.58 -19.53
N THR A 373 -6.45 -22.35 -19.38
CA THR A 373 -5.10 -21.91 -19.78
C THR A 373 -4.16 -21.78 -18.58
N MET A 374 -2.85 -21.67 -18.85
CA MET A 374 -1.87 -21.34 -17.81
C MET A 374 -2.08 -19.95 -17.21
N VAL A 375 -2.66 -19.02 -17.98
CA VAL A 375 -3.04 -17.69 -17.49
C VAL A 375 -4.12 -17.81 -16.43
N SER A 376 -5.21 -18.52 -16.71
CA SER A 376 -6.29 -18.73 -15.74
C SER A 376 -5.82 -19.52 -14.51
N ALA A 377 -4.89 -20.46 -14.68
CA ALA A 377 -4.25 -21.16 -13.57
C ALA A 377 -3.43 -20.21 -12.69
N LEU A 378 -2.65 -19.31 -13.29
CA LEU A 378 -1.90 -18.29 -12.56
C LEU A 378 -2.82 -17.32 -11.83
N GLN A 379 -3.89 -16.85 -12.47
CA GLN A 379 -4.89 -15.98 -11.83
C GLN A 379 -5.53 -16.65 -10.60
N ALA A 380 -5.79 -17.96 -10.64
CA ALA A 380 -6.27 -18.71 -9.49
C ALA A 380 -5.25 -18.75 -8.34
N ILE A 381 -3.96 -18.98 -8.66
CA ILE A 381 -2.85 -18.90 -7.69
C ILE A 381 -2.79 -17.51 -7.05
N LEU A 382 -2.76 -16.46 -7.87
CA LEU A 382 -2.67 -15.07 -7.41
C LEU A 382 -3.89 -14.65 -6.57
N THR A 383 -5.08 -15.14 -6.93
CA THR A 383 -6.31 -14.91 -6.16
C THR A 383 -6.20 -15.52 -4.76
N LEU A 384 -5.74 -16.76 -4.66
CA LEU A 384 -5.55 -17.40 -3.35
C LEU A 384 -4.43 -16.74 -2.54
N ASP A 385 -3.33 -16.34 -3.19
CA ASP A 385 -2.23 -15.64 -2.53
C ASP A 385 -2.65 -14.28 -1.97
N GLN A 386 -3.47 -13.53 -2.70
CA GLN A 386 -4.08 -12.30 -2.20
C GLN A 386 -4.91 -12.54 -0.92
N ILE A 387 -5.69 -13.63 -0.88
CA ILE A 387 -6.46 -14.02 0.30
C ILE A 387 -5.55 -14.39 1.47
N ALA A 388 -4.40 -15.03 1.20
CA ALA A 388 -3.40 -15.29 2.22
C ALA A 388 -2.87 -13.99 2.84
N PHE A 389 -2.70 -12.91 2.08
CA PHE A 389 -2.34 -11.62 2.66
C PHE A 389 -3.45 -11.01 3.53
N TYR A 390 -4.72 -11.36 3.31
CA TYR A 390 -5.87 -10.78 4.03
C TYR A 390 -6.19 -11.50 5.35
N THR A 391 -5.91 -12.80 5.40
CA THR A 391 -6.35 -13.71 6.47
C THR A 391 -5.22 -14.19 7.36
#